data_AF-A0A2E8M303-F1
#
_entry.id   AF-A0A2E8M303-F1
#
_cell.length_a   1.000
_cell.length_b   1.000
_cell.length_c   1.000
_cell.angle_alpha   90.00
_cell.angle_beta   90.00
_cell.angle_gamma   90.00
#
_symmetry.space_group_name_H-M   'P 1'
#
loop_
_entity.id
_entity.type
_entity.pdbx_description
1 polymer ?
#
loop_
_entity_poly.entity_id
_entity_poly.type
_entity_poly.pdbx_seq_one_letter_code
_entity_poly.pdbx_strand_id
1 'polypeptide(L)'
;LRCGEGFLSQSSNWIHFGMGRNTAISRLVIRWPAGGTEEITALQANQFYLIRQGSGKGTPVRPSGNQVALNPGNQKPYVSSAITRTIAPNGLLMPQLEIIDATGQTKPYLPGGTAPLLLNIWSSICDTCVTELTDWSSHAAKLRESGLEIVTFNTDHLDGGASAADARSALEKSGSPFPNLKISERSLKALDFLQRSLLDRRSPLPVPSTFLATRSGELIAFYRGPVSPLQILQDISLGDPNLSPEARRDASVPFRGLWVGRPAPARPNRVASLMADHDEVPLGASYLNHCASLLESETLDSDGKRNLGDIYYVAGLLNGLEKTQRSVAIKQLTRARDLIPGDVRIRLELGRQHFLTGNLLNAEKEMTVAAKINPDDLALLMDLGLMRFRIGEFQRSHEVYSRVAQATPRNGMALYHLANNEVRLGRLPEAIGNYRNALTRVPNLSQAANNLAWILASHPDENLRSPKEALEITTRLCRKTGNKSPLYLDTHSIALANMGKFEEAIVAAGQAIALIPAQNKPAIEGIRSRLALYNTGKPYREMGWSR
;
A
#
# COMPACT_ATOMS: atom_id res chain seq x y z
N LEU A 1 -36.11 -12.52 2.03
CA LEU A 1 -35.72 -11.68 0.88
C LEU A 1 -35.74 -10.23 1.35
N ARG A 2 -34.68 -9.47 1.08
CA ARG A 2 -34.64 -8.01 1.30
C ARG A 2 -34.85 -7.31 -0.03
N CYS A 3 -35.53 -6.16 -0.06
CA CYS A 3 -35.56 -5.34 -1.27
C CYS A 3 -34.13 -5.04 -1.71
N GLY A 4 -33.81 -5.33 -2.97
CA GLY A 4 -32.52 -4.98 -3.57
C GLY A 4 -31.36 -5.96 -3.35
N GLU A 5 -31.56 -7.12 -2.72
CA GLU A 5 -30.53 -8.18 -2.70
C GLU A 5 -30.65 -9.08 -3.94
N GLY A 6 -29.56 -9.17 -4.72
CA GLY A 6 -29.35 -10.22 -5.74
C GLY A 6 -29.07 -9.76 -7.17
N PHE A 7 -29.41 -8.52 -7.56
CA PHE A 7 -29.18 -8.02 -8.92
C PHE A 7 -28.82 -6.52 -8.93
N LEU A 8 -27.70 -6.18 -9.57
CA LEU A 8 -27.17 -4.80 -9.71
C LEU A 8 -28.12 -3.80 -10.41
N SER A 9 -29.22 -4.27 -11.01
CA SER A 9 -30.15 -3.46 -11.80
C SER A 9 -31.55 -3.27 -11.18
N GLN A 10 -31.82 -3.80 -9.98
CA GLN A 10 -33.15 -3.65 -9.38
C GLN A 10 -33.26 -2.34 -8.58
N SER A 11 -33.69 -1.25 -9.23
CA SER A 11 -34.07 0.03 -8.59
C SER A 11 -35.53 0.06 -8.12
N SER A 12 -36.06 -1.10 -7.75
CA SER A 12 -37.49 -1.29 -7.51
C SER A 12 -37.75 -1.60 -6.04
N ASN A 13 -38.62 -0.82 -5.39
CA ASN A 13 -39.12 -1.09 -4.04
C ASN A 13 -40.12 -2.27 -4.00
N TRP A 14 -40.34 -2.95 -5.12
CA TRP A 14 -41.23 -4.10 -5.23
C TRP A 14 -40.49 -5.40 -4.90
N ILE A 15 -41.05 -6.19 -3.99
CA ILE A 15 -40.64 -7.57 -3.74
C ILE A 15 -41.55 -8.49 -4.54
N HIS A 16 -40.95 -9.28 -5.44
CA HIS A 16 -41.65 -10.32 -6.18
C HIS A 16 -41.24 -11.69 -5.61
N PHE A 17 -42.21 -12.56 -5.36
CA PHE A 17 -41.95 -13.95 -5.00
C PHE A 17 -42.97 -14.88 -5.67
N GLY A 18 -42.48 -15.97 -6.24
CA GLY A 18 -43.33 -16.99 -6.86
C GLY A 18 -43.88 -17.96 -5.81
N MET A 19 -45.11 -18.45 -6.03
CA MET A 19 -45.78 -19.41 -5.12
C MET A 19 -45.45 -20.89 -5.43
N GLY A 20 -44.63 -21.16 -6.46
CA GLY A 20 -44.34 -22.52 -6.91
C GLY A 20 -45.60 -23.21 -7.45
N ARG A 21 -45.91 -24.41 -6.93
CA ARG A 21 -47.12 -25.18 -7.29
C ARG A 21 -48.38 -24.76 -6.53
N ASN A 22 -48.24 -23.92 -5.50
CA ASN A 22 -49.37 -23.48 -4.69
C ASN A 22 -50.14 -22.37 -5.41
N THR A 23 -51.46 -22.33 -5.22
CA THR A 23 -52.36 -21.36 -5.86
C THR A 23 -52.93 -20.30 -4.92
N ALA A 24 -52.69 -20.44 -3.61
CA ALA A 24 -53.19 -19.54 -2.57
C ALA A 24 -52.08 -19.11 -1.60
N ILE A 25 -52.19 -17.89 -1.08
CA ILE A 25 -51.27 -17.33 -0.08
C ILE A 25 -51.91 -17.53 1.29
N SER A 26 -51.29 -18.35 2.14
CA SER A 26 -51.78 -18.57 3.51
C SER A 26 -51.55 -17.33 4.39
N ARG A 27 -50.33 -16.82 4.41
CA ARG A 27 -49.94 -15.60 5.13
C ARG A 27 -48.64 -15.01 4.58
N LEU A 28 -48.50 -13.70 4.73
CA LEU A 28 -47.25 -12.97 4.55
C LEU A 28 -46.78 -12.50 5.92
N VAL A 29 -45.56 -12.87 6.30
CA VAL A 29 -44.93 -12.43 7.56
C VAL A 29 -43.80 -11.46 7.23
N ILE A 30 -43.90 -10.23 7.73
CA ILE A 30 -42.95 -9.15 7.46
C ILE A 30 -42.22 -8.82 8.77
N ARG A 31 -40.89 -8.81 8.72
CA ARG A 31 -40.05 -8.33 9.82
C ARG A 31 -39.52 -6.96 9.44
N TRP A 32 -39.94 -5.93 10.19
CA TRP A 32 -39.63 -4.55 9.83
C TRP A 32 -38.22 -4.14 10.27
N PRO A 33 -37.50 -3.29 9.51
CA PRO A 33 -36.16 -2.84 9.87
C PRO A 33 -36.09 -2.08 11.20
N ALA A 34 -37.14 -1.35 11.55
CA ALA A 34 -37.25 -0.62 12.82
C ALA A 34 -37.58 -1.53 14.03
N GLY A 35 -37.73 -2.84 13.82
CA GLY A 35 -38.17 -3.81 14.83
C GLY A 35 -39.65 -4.18 14.68
N GLY A 36 -40.03 -5.34 15.23
CA GLY A 36 -41.39 -5.90 15.17
C GLY A 36 -41.65 -6.84 13.99
N THR A 37 -42.70 -7.65 14.11
CA THR A 37 -43.19 -8.56 13.07
C THR A 37 -44.66 -8.32 12.82
N GLU A 38 -45.07 -8.33 11.56
CA GLU A 38 -46.45 -8.13 11.14
C GLU A 38 -46.87 -9.28 10.23
N GLU A 39 -48.07 -9.82 10.48
CA GLU A 39 -48.64 -10.90 9.69
C GLU A 39 -49.87 -10.39 8.93
N ILE A 40 -49.91 -10.69 7.64
CA ILE A 40 -50.99 -10.31 6.74
C ILE A 40 -51.57 -11.58 6.14
N THR A 41 -52.86 -11.77 6.33
CA THR A 41 -53.64 -12.88 5.79
C THR A 41 -54.58 -12.38 4.69
N ALA A 42 -55.20 -13.29 3.94
CA ALA A 42 -56.15 -12.99 2.85
C ALA A 42 -55.56 -12.22 1.64
N LEU A 43 -54.30 -12.50 1.28
CA LEU A 43 -53.72 -12.04 0.03
C LEU A 43 -54.09 -12.99 -1.12
N GLN A 44 -54.39 -12.42 -2.28
CA GLN A 44 -54.64 -13.17 -3.51
C GLN A 44 -53.37 -13.27 -4.35
N ALA A 45 -53.24 -14.43 -5.02
CA ALA A 45 -52.20 -14.67 -6.00
C ALA A 45 -52.28 -13.68 -7.17
N ASN A 46 -51.14 -13.42 -7.81
CA ASN A 46 -51.04 -12.60 -9.03
C ASN A 46 -51.61 -11.17 -8.88
N GLN A 47 -51.46 -10.57 -7.69
CA GLN A 47 -51.86 -9.20 -7.39
C GLN A 47 -50.68 -8.40 -6.84
N PHE A 48 -50.74 -7.08 -6.99
CA PHE A 48 -49.80 -6.15 -6.36
C PHE A 48 -50.42 -5.55 -5.11
N TYR A 49 -49.66 -5.53 -4.02
CA TYR A 49 -50.11 -5.00 -2.74
C TYR A 49 -49.15 -3.92 -2.23
N LEU A 50 -49.71 -2.80 -1.78
CA LEU A 50 -49.00 -1.83 -0.95
C LEU A 50 -49.25 -2.18 0.51
N ILE A 51 -48.18 -2.42 1.26
CA ILE A 51 -48.24 -2.72 2.68
C ILE A 51 -47.49 -1.60 3.41
N ARG A 52 -48.20 -0.91 4.30
CA ARG A 52 -47.63 0.10 5.19
C ARG A 52 -47.42 -0.53 6.57
N GLN A 53 -46.27 -0.29 7.17
CA GLN A 53 -45.97 -0.81 8.52
C GLN A 53 -47.06 -0.42 9.51
N GLY A 54 -47.56 -1.41 10.25
CA GLY A 54 -48.62 -1.23 11.26
C GLY A 54 -50.05 -1.17 10.70
N SER A 55 -50.25 -1.42 9.41
CA SER A 55 -51.59 -1.39 8.79
C SER A 55 -52.38 -2.69 8.97
N GLY A 56 -51.72 -3.80 9.24
CA GLY A 56 -52.24 -5.16 9.35
C GLY A 56 -52.76 -5.75 8.04
N LYS A 57 -52.64 -5.04 6.91
CA LYS A 57 -53.30 -5.43 5.66
C LYS A 57 -52.53 -4.99 4.41
N GLY A 58 -52.62 -5.81 3.36
CA GLY A 58 -52.17 -5.42 2.02
C GLY A 58 -53.29 -4.69 1.28
N THR A 59 -53.03 -3.47 0.82
CA THR A 59 -53.98 -2.74 -0.04
C THR A 59 -53.67 -3.07 -1.49
N PRO A 60 -54.61 -3.64 -2.28
CA PRO A 60 -54.39 -3.86 -3.70
C PRO A 60 -54.04 -2.56 -4.40
N VAL A 61 -53.01 -2.60 -5.21
CA VAL A 61 -52.58 -1.46 -6.04
C VAL A 61 -52.39 -1.93 -7.47
N ARG A 62 -52.61 -1.04 -8.43
CA ARG A 62 -52.13 -1.27 -9.79
C ARG A 62 -50.83 -0.51 -9.94
N PRO A 63 -49.71 -1.17 -10.28
CA PRO A 63 -48.47 -0.46 -10.55
C PRO A 63 -48.72 0.55 -11.69
N SER A 64 -48.03 1.69 -11.65
CA SER A 64 -48.19 2.74 -12.66
C SER A 64 -47.90 2.18 -14.05
N GLY A 65 -48.74 2.57 -15.02
CA GLY A 65 -48.72 2.10 -16.41
C GLY A 65 -47.51 2.55 -17.23
N ASN A 66 -46.42 3.01 -16.61
CA ASN A 66 -45.14 3.17 -17.28
C ASN A 66 -44.50 1.79 -17.51
N GLN A 67 -45.24 0.91 -18.20
CA GLN A 67 -44.64 -0.18 -18.93
C GLN A 67 -43.90 0.47 -20.08
N VAL A 68 -42.61 0.75 -19.87
CA VAL A 68 -41.72 1.00 -20.99
C VAL A 68 -41.74 -0.28 -21.81
N ALA A 69 -42.38 -0.24 -22.98
CA ALA A 69 -42.30 -1.33 -23.94
C ALA A 69 -40.84 -1.42 -24.42
N LEU A 70 -40.07 -2.26 -23.76
CA LEU A 70 -38.70 -2.56 -24.16
C LEU A 70 -38.78 -3.49 -25.37
N ASN A 71 -38.50 -2.94 -26.54
CA ASN A 71 -38.23 -3.76 -27.70
C ASN A 71 -36.86 -4.43 -27.50
N PRO A 72 -36.72 -5.74 -27.75
CA PRO A 72 -35.42 -6.40 -27.73
C PRO A 72 -34.44 -5.62 -28.61
N GLY A 73 -33.33 -5.18 -28.02
CA GLY A 73 -32.25 -4.60 -28.81
C GLY A 73 -31.62 -5.69 -29.67
N ASN A 74 -31.50 -5.44 -30.98
CA ASN A 74 -30.71 -6.29 -31.86
C ASN A 74 -29.22 -6.01 -31.63
N GLN A 75 -28.63 -6.63 -30.60
CA GLN A 75 -27.18 -6.67 -30.47
C GLN A 75 -26.62 -7.72 -31.42
N LYS A 76 -25.84 -7.28 -32.42
CA LYS A 76 -25.05 -8.21 -33.23
C LYS A 76 -23.89 -8.71 -32.36
N PRO A 77 -23.76 -10.02 -32.11
CA PRO A 77 -22.60 -10.55 -31.41
C PRO A 77 -21.33 -10.17 -32.17
N TYR A 78 -20.33 -9.69 -31.45
CA TYR A 78 -19.01 -9.51 -32.05
C TYR A 78 -18.39 -10.88 -32.35
N VAL A 79 -17.77 -11.00 -33.52
CA VAL A 79 -16.96 -12.18 -33.84
C VAL A 79 -15.77 -12.19 -32.89
N SER A 80 -15.53 -13.32 -32.22
CA SER A 80 -14.38 -13.47 -31.35
C SER A 80 -13.09 -13.25 -32.13
N SER A 81 -12.21 -12.39 -31.62
CA SER A 81 -10.90 -12.10 -32.21
C SER A 81 -9.82 -12.20 -31.15
N ALA A 82 -8.62 -12.62 -31.55
CA ALA A 82 -7.42 -12.54 -30.73
C ALA A 82 -6.89 -11.09 -30.64
N ILE A 83 -7.41 -10.18 -31.46
CA ILE A 83 -7.03 -8.78 -31.51
C ILE A 83 -7.91 -7.99 -30.56
N THR A 84 -7.31 -7.15 -29.73
CA THR A 84 -8.06 -6.24 -28.84
C THR A 84 -7.58 -4.82 -28.98
N ARG A 85 -8.51 -3.88 -29.12
CA ARG A 85 -8.28 -2.43 -29.02
C ARG A 85 -8.84 -1.93 -27.69
N THR A 86 -7.99 -1.34 -26.86
CA THR A 86 -8.37 -0.78 -25.57
C THR A 86 -8.06 0.71 -25.55
N ILE A 87 -9.07 1.56 -25.35
CA ILE A 87 -8.86 2.99 -25.11
C ILE A 87 -8.63 3.21 -23.62
N ALA A 88 -7.50 3.84 -23.29
CA ALA A 88 -7.14 4.12 -21.93
C ALA A 88 -7.86 5.38 -21.43
N PRO A 89 -8.29 5.41 -20.15
CA PRO A 89 -8.80 6.62 -19.52
C PRO A 89 -7.71 7.70 -19.45
N ASN A 90 -8.12 8.98 -19.44
CA ASN A 90 -7.23 10.11 -19.18
C ASN A 90 -6.46 9.92 -17.87
N GLY A 91 -5.24 10.43 -17.77
CA GLY A 91 -4.37 10.36 -16.58
C GLY A 91 -3.53 9.09 -16.45
N LEU A 92 -3.64 8.13 -17.38
CA LEU A 92 -2.79 6.94 -17.38
C LEU A 92 -1.50 7.21 -18.15
N LEU A 93 -0.38 7.35 -17.44
CA LEU A 93 0.92 7.67 -18.03
C LEU A 93 1.71 6.41 -18.39
N MET A 94 2.43 6.48 -19.52
CA MET A 94 3.38 5.45 -19.93
C MET A 94 4.53 5.34 -18.93
N PRO A 95 5.09 4.14 -18.71
CA PRO A 95 6.30 3.98 -17.92
C PRO A 95 7.51 4.51 -18.67
N GLN A 96 8.53 4.98 -17.93
CA GLN A 96 9.85 5.15 -18.50
C GLN A 96 10.36 3.78 -18.95
N LEU A 97 10.80 3.70 -20.20
CA LEU A 97 11.35 2.49 -20.77
C LEU A 97 12.86 2.54 -20.77
N GLU A 98 13.45 1.44 -21.20
CA GLU A 98 14.87 1.22 -21.27
C GLU A 98 15.19 0.45 -22.55
N ILE A 99 16.12 0.97 -23.31
CA ILE A 99 16.66 0.34 -24.51
C ILE A 99 17.98 -0.35 -24.19
N ILE A 100 18.30 -1.40 -24.93
CA ILE A 100 19.61 -2.05 -24.90
C ILE A 100 20.39 -1.60 -26.13
N ASP A 101 21.52 -0.94 -25.91
CA ASP A 101 22.37 -0.45 -26.99
C ASP A 101 23.23 -1.56 -27.61
N ALA A 102 24.02 -1.20 -28.63
CA ALA A 102 24.88 -2.15 -29.34
C ALA A 102 25.96 -2.79 -28.44
N THR A 103 26.29 -2.17 -27.30
CA THR A 103 27.27 -2.68 -26.32
C THR A 103 26.62 -3.60 -25.27
N GLY A 104 25.29 -3.75 -25.30
CA GLY A 104 24.53 -4.47 -24.29
C GLY A 104 24.19 -3.63 -23.05
N GLN A 105 24.50 -2.33 -23.05
CA GLN A 105 24.17 -1.45 -21.93
C GLN A 105 22.74 -0.93 -22.02
N THR A 106 22.08 -0.88 -20.87
CA THR A 106 20.74 -0.33 -20.73
C THR A 106 20.78 1.20 -20.66
N LYS A 107 19.94 1.87 -21.47
CA LYS A 107 19.77 3.34 -21.47
C LYS A 107 18.31 3.71 -21.32
N PRO A 108 17.97 4.78 -20.59
CA PRO A 108 16.59 5.23 -20.47
C PRO A 108 16.06 5.67 -21.83
N TYR A 109 14.81 5.32 -22.10
CA TYR A 109 14.01 5.80 -23.21
C TYR A 109 12.72 6.36 -22.62
N LEU A 110 12.44 7.63 -22.90
CA LEU A 110 11.29 8.33 -22.34
C LEU A 110 10.17 8.37 -23.38
N PRO A 111 9.02 7.71 -23.14
CA PRO A 111 7.84 7.92 -23.96
C PRO A 111 7.31 9.34 -23.76
N GLY A 112 7.23 10.11 -24.84
CA GLY A 112 6.82 11.52 -24.81
C GLY A 112 7.94 12.46 -25.28
N GLY A 113 7.57 13.68 -25.64
CA GLY A 113 8.48 14.64 -26.27
C GLY A 113 7.74 15.70 -27.07
N THR A 114 8.22 15.96 -28.29
CA THR A 114 7.63 16.98 -29.18
C THR A 114 6.43 16.48 -29.97
N ALA A 115 6.22 15.16 -30.03
CA ALA A 115 5.21 14.49 -30.86
C ALA A 115 4.49 13.36 -30.10
N PRO A 116 3.25 13.00 -30.49
CA PRO A 116 2.62 11.75 -30.06
C PRO A 116 3.44 10.54 -30.52
N LEU A 117 3.50 9.51 -29.68
CA LEU A 117 4.37 8.34 -29.87
C LEU A 117 3.53 7.09 -30.15
N LEU A 118 3.90 6.35 -31.19
CA LEU A 118 3.44 5.01 -31.49
C LEU A 118 4.58 4.02 -31.25
N LEU A 119 4.43 3.20 -30.22
CA LEU A 119 5.39 2.18 -29.82
C LEU A 119 4.87 0.81 -30.22
N ASN A 120 5.63 0.06 -31.00
CA ASN A 120 5.31 -1.32 -31.39
C ASN A 120 6.31 -2.30 -30.77
N ILE A 121 5.83 -3.41 -30.20
CA ILE A 121 6.64 -4.51 -29.71
C ILE A 121 6.47 -5.68 -30.66
N TRP A 122 7.58 -6.22 -31.15
CA TRP A 122 7.56 -7.26 -32.17
C TRP A 122 8.71 -8.26 -32.02
N SER A 123 8.59 -9.38 -32.71
CA SER A 123 9.59 -10.45 -32.79
C SER A 123 9.67 -10.99 -34.23
N SER A 124 10.85 -11.44 -34.66
CA SER A 124 11.02 -12.00 -36.01
C SER A 124 10.42 -13.38 -36.19
N ILE A 125 10.14 -14.12 -35.11
CA ILE A 125 9.42 -15.41 -35.15
C ILE A 125 7.89 -15.24 -35.17
N CYS A 126 7.41 -14.01 -35.32
CA CYS A 126 6.00 -13.68 -35.37
C CYS A 126 5.62 -13.18 -36.77
N ASP A 127 5.01 -14.05 -37.59
CA ASP A 127 4.62 -13.72 -38.97
C ASP A 127 3.66 -12.52 -39.05
N THR A 128 2.74 -12.43 -38.09
CA THR A 128 1.81 -11.30 -37.96
C THR A 128 2.54 -9.99 -37.70
N CYS A 129 3.64 -10.03 -36.95
CA CYS A 129 4.46 -8.85 -36.69
C CYS A 129 5.15 -8.35 -37.96
N VAL A 130 5.74 -9.27 -38.75
CA VAL A 130 6.36 -8.90 -40.03
C VAL A 130 5.32 -8.34 -41.00
N THR A 131 4.13 -8.95 -41.06
CA THR A 131 3.01 -8.48 -41.89
C THR A 131 2.54 -7.08 -41.48
N GLU A 132 2.40 -6.81 -40.18
CA GLU A 132 2.05 -5.49 -39.65
C GLU A 132 3.10 -4.45 -40.04
N LEU A 133 4.39 -4.77 -39.87
CA LEU A 133 5.47 -3.87 -40.25
C LEU A 133 5.48 -3.59 -41.76
N THR A 134 5.20 -4.58 -42.61
CA THR A 134 5.05 -4.36 -44.06
C THR A 134 3.90 -3.40 -44.36
N ASP A 135 2.74 -3.58 -43.75
CA ASP A 135 1.58 -2.70 -43.95
C ASP A 135 1.90 -1.27 -43.52
N TRP A 136 2.50 -1.09 -42.34
CA TRP A 136 2.92 0.23 -41.85
C TRP A 136 3.97 0.87 -42.76
N SER A 137 4.90 0.09 -43.30
CA SER A 137 5.94 0.57 -44.23
C SER A 137 5.34 1.11 -45.51
N SER A 138 4.33 0.41 -46.05
CA SER A 138 3.58 0.88 -47.24
C SER A 138 2.78 2.17 -47.00
N HIS A 139 2.49 2.49 -45.73
CA HIS A 139 1.77 3.69 -45.29
C HIS A 139 2.65 4.72 -44.54
N ALA A 140 3.98 4.56 -44.58
CA ALA A 140 4.90 5.33 -43.75
C ALA A 140 4.80 6.85 -43.96
N ALA A 141 4.54 7.31 -45.19
CA ALA A 141 4.36 8.74 -45.50
C ALA A 141 3.16 9.33 -44.75
N LYS A 142 1.98 8.70 -44.85
CA LYS A 142 0.76 9.15 -44.18
C LYS A 142 0.89 9.13 -42.66
N LEU A 143 1.55 8.10 -42.12
CA LEU A 143 1.82 8.00 -40.70
C LEU A 143 2.72 9.15 -40.21
N ARG A 144 3.79 9.48 -40.94
CA ARG A 144 4.67 10.61 -40.61
C ARG A 144 3.99 11.98 -40.76
N GLU A 145 3.16 12.15 -41.79
CA GLU A 145 2.39 13.39 -42.03
C GLU A 145 1.41 13.69 -40.90
N SER A 146 0.94 12.68 -40.17
CA SER A 146 0.11 12.86 -38.97
C SER A 146 0.85 13.42 -37.76
N GLY A 147 2.17 13.58 -37.84
CA GLY A 147 3.02 14.04 -36.73
C GLY A 147 3.33 12.97 -35.70
N LEU A 148 3.08 11.68 -35.99
CA LEU A 148 3.46 10.57 -35.13
C LEU A 148 4.97 10.29 -35.18
N GLU A 149 5.57 10.18 -34.00
CA GLU A 149 6.83 9.48 -33.83
C GLU A 149 6.53 7.98 -33.74
N ILE A 150 7.24 7.16 -34.53
CA ILE A 150 7.05 5.71 -34.56
C ILE A 150 8.36 5.04 -34.17
N VAL A 151 8.31 4.18 -33.16
CA VAL A 151 9.45 3.37 -32.73
C VAL A 151 9.03 1.93 -32.55
N THR A 152 9.85 1.03 -33.08
CA THR A 152 9.65 -0.42 -32.97
C THR A 152 10.67 -1.01 -32.00
N PHE A 153 10.21 -1.93 -31.16
CA PHE A 153 11.00 -2.60 -30.13
C PHE A 153 11.01 -4.10 -30.40
N ASN A 154 12.20 -4.61 -30.69
CA ASN A 154 12.42 -6.03 -30.95
C ASN A 154 12.71 -6.79 -29.65
N THR A 155 12.05 -7.94 -29.48
CA THR A 155 12.21 -8.82 -28.32
C THR A 155 13.07 -10.06 -28.57
N ASP A 156 13.67 -10.21 -29.76
CA ASP A 156 14.35 -11.46 -30.14
C ASP A 156 15.59 -11.77 -29.30
N HIS A 157 16.20 -10.74 -28.70
CA HIS A 157 17.36 -10.90 -27.82
C HIS A 157 17.02 -11.43 -26.43
N LEU A 158 15.73 -11.58 -26.09
CA LEU A 158 15.26 -12.11 -24.82
C LEU A 158 15.06 -13.62 -24.90
N ASP A 159 14.83 -14.25 -23.74
CA ASP A 159 14.63 -15.69 -23.65
C ASP A 159 13.49 -16.19 -24.55
N GLY A 160 13.79 -17.20 -25.37
CA GLY A 160 12.86 -17.76 -26.35
C GLY A 160 12.74 -16.96 -27.66
N GLY A 161 13.53 -15.90 -27.82
CA GLY A 161 13.61 -15.11 -29.04
C GLY A 161 14.55 -15.67 -30.11
N ALA A 162 14.66 -14.95 -31.23
CA ALA A 162 15.42 -15.34 -32.42
C ALA A 162 16.85 -14.77 -32.46
N SER A 163 17.64 -15.15 -33.47
CA SER A 163 18.96 -14.57 -33.64
C SER A 163 18.89 -13.13 -34.15
N ALA A 164 19.95 -12.35 -33.93
CA ALA A 164 20.07 -11.02 -34.52
C ALA A 164 20.11 -11.03 -36.07
N ALA A 165 20.40 -12.17 -36.69
CA ALA A 165 20.32 -12.33 -38.14
C ALA A 165 18.85 -12.45 -38.60
N ASP A 166 18.03 -13.19 -37.86
CA ASP A 166 16.60 -13.35 -38.15
C ASP A 166 15.87 -12.02 -38.02
N ALA A 167 16.17 -11.26 -36.96
CA ALA A 167 15.65 -9.89 -36.77
C ALA A 167 15.97 -8.97 -37.96
N ARG A 168 17.21 -9.01 -38.46
CA ARG A 168 17.63 -8.23 -39.64
C ARG A 168 16.89 -8.68 -40.90
N SER A 169 16.79 -9.99 -41.14
CA SER A 169 16.06 -10.52 -42.29
C SER A 169 14.57 -10.16 -42.26
N ALA A 170 13.93 -10.20 -41.08
CA ALA A 170 12.54 -9.79 -40.92
C ALA A 170 12.33 -8.29 -41.21
N LEU A 171 13.25 -7.42 -40.75
CA LEU A 171 13.21 -6.00 -41.06
C LEU A 171 13.39 -5.74 -42.55
N GLU A 172 14.36 -6.38 -43.21
CA GLU A 172 14.58 -6.28 -44.66
C GLU A 172 13.34 -6.72 -45.44
N LYS A 173 12.72 -7.84 -45.07
CA LYS A 173 11.48 -8.33 -45.68
C LYS A 173 10.31 -7.37 -45.49
N SER A 174 10.21 -6.74 -44.31
CA SER A 174 9.14 -5.79 -44.03
C SER A 174 9.31 -4.46 -44.76
N GLY A 175 10.54 -4.10 -45.13
CA GLY A 175 10.86 -2.77 -45.66
C GLY A 175 10.73 -1.65 -44.61
N SER A 176 10.72 -1.99 -43.32
CA SER A 176 10.47 -1.07 -42.21
C SER A 176 11.46 0.10 -42.20
N PRO A 177 10.98 1.35 -42.39
CA PRO A 177 11.82 2.54 -42.32
C PRO A 177 11.82 3.16 -40.92
N PHE A 178 11.26 2.48 -39.92
CA PHE A 178 11.11 2.99 -38.56
C PHE A 178 12.31 2.58 -37.69
N PRO A 179 12.73 3.42 -36.73
CA PRO A 179 13.72 3.04 -35.73
C PRO A 179 13.36 1.70 -35.07
N ASN A 180 14.32 0.79 -35.01
CA ASN A 180 14.19 -0.50 -34.35
C ASN A 180 15.20 -0.63 -33.22
N LEU A 181 14.70 -0.72 -31.99
CA LEU A 181 15.48 -0.76 -30.76
C LEU A 181 15.29 -2.11 -30.05
N LYS A 182 16.23 -2.49 -29.19
CA LYS A 182 16.07 -3.63 -28.29
C LYS A 182 15.47 -3.14 -26.97
N ILE A 183 14.39 -3.76 -26.50
CA ILE A 183 13.72 -3.40 -25.24
C ILE A 183 14.27 -4.20 -24.04
N SER A 184 14.41 -3.58 -22.87
CA SER A 184 14.76 -4.34 -21.66
C SER A 184 13.61 -5.22 -21.14
N GLU A 185 13.92 -6.33 -20.48
CA GLU A 185 12.92 -7.17 -19.80
C GLU A 185 12.12 -6.35 -18.76
N ARG A 186 12.81 -5.45 -18.03
CA ARG A 186 12.20 -4.53 -17.07
C ARG A 186 11.13 -3.64 -17.72
N SER A 187 11.39 -3.17 -18.94
CA SER A 187 10.45 -2.34 -19.71
C SER A 187 9.24 -3.13 -20.20
N LEU A 188 9.45 -4.37 -20.67
CA LEU A 188 8.34 -5.27 -21.03
C LEU A 188 7.45 -5.58 -19.84
N LYS A 189 8.04 -5.86 -18.67
CA LYS A 189 7.29 -6.02 -17.42
C LYS A 189 6.49 -4.77 -17.08
N ALA A 190 7.08 -3.58 -17.22
CA ALA A 190 6.38 -2.32 -16.95
C ALA A 190 5.14 -2.13 -17.84
N LEU A 191 5.27 -2.41 -19.13
CA LEU A 191 4.17 -2.34 -20.11
C LEU A 191 3.12 -3.43 -19.85
N ASP A 192 3.54 -4.62 -19.45
CA ASP A 192 2.64 -5.71 -19.06
C ASP A 192 1.84 -5.36 -17.79
N PHE A 193 2.45 -4.75 -16.77
CA PHE A 193 1.70 -4.25 -15.62
C PHE A 193 0.76 -3.09 -15.98
N LEU A 194 1.18 -2.19 -16.88
CA LEU A 194 0.33 -1.11 -17.37
C LEU A 194 -0.94 -1.67 -18.02
N GLN A 195 -0.84 -2.63 -18.94
CA GLN A 195 -2.03 -3.22 -19.57
C GLN A 195 -2.91 -4.01 -18.58
N ARG A 196 -2.31 -4.74 -17.63
CA ARG A 196 -3.06 -5.48 -16.60
C ARG A 196 -3.78 -4.57 -15.62
N SER A 197 -3.31 -3.33 -15.45
CA SER A 197 -4.01 -2.34 -14.62
C SER A 197 -5.34 -1.90 -15.24
N LEU A 198 -5.46 -1.97 -16.57
CA LEU A 198 -6.67 -1.62 -17.33
C LEU A 198 -7.63 -2.79 -17.43
N LEU A 199 -7.10 -4.00 -17.58
CA LEU A 199 -7.86 -5.22 -17.79
C LEU A 199 -7.56 -6.19 -16.64
N ASP A 200 -8.57 -6.58 -15.87
CA ASP A 200 -8.44 -7.58 -14.80
C ASP A 200 -8.23 -9.03 -15.34
N ARG A 201 -7.67 -9.15 -16.55
CA ARG A 201 -7.36 -10.39 -17.24
C ARG A 201 -5.85 -10.61 -17.23
N ARG A 202 -5.41 -11.75 -16.68
CA ARG A 202 -4.01 -12.16 -16.54
C ARG A 202 -3.41 -12.75 -17.82
N SER A 203 -3.66 -12.16 -18.97
CA SER A 203 -2.97 -12.60 -20.19
C SER A 203 -1.65 -11.84 -20.34
N PRO A 204 -0.52 -12.54 -20.57
CA PRO A 204 0.74 -11.88 -20.89
C PRO A 204 0.62 -10.97 -22.11
N LEU A 205 1.48 -9.96 -22.18
CA LEU A 205 1.61 -9.07 -23.33
C LEU A 205 2.02 -9.87 -24.58
N PRO A 206 1.14 -10.01 -25.60
CA PRO A 206 1.49 -10.76 -26.81
C PRO A 206 2.40 -9.93 -27.73
N VAL A 207 3.02 -10.57 -28.71
CA VAL A 207 3.59 -9.89 -29.88
C VAL A 207 2.72 -10.20 -31.12
N PRO A 208 2.39 -9.19 -31.96
CA PRO A 208 2.70 -7.78 -31.75
C PRO A 208 1.82 -7.17 -30.66
N SER A 209 2.33 -6.13 -30.01
CA SER A 209 1.55 -5.24 -29.14
C SER A 209 1.95 -3.80 -29.41
N THR A 210 0.97 -2.92 -29.49
CA THR A 210 1.20 -1.51 -29.85
C THR A 210 0.60 -0.58 -28.80
N PHE A 211 1.34 0.47 -28.44
CA PHE A 211 0.94 1.50 -27.49
C PHE A 211 0.99 2.86 -28.19
N LEU A 212 -0.13 3.58 -28.16
CA LEU A 212 -0.25 4.92 -28.70
C LEU A 212 -0.34 5.90 -27.54
N ALA A 213 0.57 6.87 -27.46
CA ALA A 213 0.65 7.85 -26.39
C ALA A 213 0.67 9.28 -26.91
N THR A 214 0.18 10.21 -26.09
CA THR A 214 0.27 11.65 -26.35
C THR A 214 1.73 12.12 -26.28
N ARG A 215 1.98 13.35 -26.74
CA ARG A 215 3.28 14.02 -26.55
C ARG A 215 3.68 14.19 -25.08
N SER A 216 2.72 14.23 -24.16
CA SER A 216 2.95 14.30 -22.71
C SER A 216 3.20 12.94 -22.05
N GLY A 217 3.22 11.86 -22.83
CA GLY A 217 3.43 10.50 -22.32
C GLY A 217 2.17 9.83 -21.76
N GLU A 218 0.98 10.40 -21.98
CA GLU A 218 -0.28 9.78 -21.58
C GLU A 218 -0.70 8.70 -22.59
N LEU A 219 -1.01 7.49 -22.12
CA LEU A 219 -1.47 6.38 -22.95
C LEU A 219 -2.87 6.68 -23.51
N ILE A 220 -3.00 6.74 -24.83
CA ILE A 220 -4.25 6.92 -25.56
C ILE A 220 -4.94 5.57 -25.78
N ALA A 221 -4.22 4.65 -26.41
CA ALA A 221 -4.74 3.36 -26.82
C ALA A 221 -3.67 2.26 -26.72
N PHE A 222 -4.13 1.04 -26.46
CA PHE A 222 -3.32 -0.16 -26.43
C PHE A 222 -3.96 -1.24 -27.30
N TYR A 223 -3.14 -1.87 -28.14
CA TYR A 223 -3.54 -2.90 -29.08
C TYR A 223 -2.80 -4.20 -28.76
N ARG A 224 -3.55 -5.30 -28.65
CA ARG A 224 -3.01 -6.66 -28.58
C ARG A 224 -3.22 -7.29 -29.94
N GLY A 225 -2.16 -7.71 -30.60
CA GLY A 225 -2.20 -8.11 -32.00
C GLY A 225 -2.08 -6.91 -32.95
N PRO A 226 -2.14 -7.16 -34.27
CA PRO A 226 -1.85 -6.17 -35.29
C PRO A 226 -2.90 -5.06 -35.33
N VAL A 227 -2.46 -3.83 -35.61
CA VAL A 227 -3.31 -2.66 -35.80
C VAL A 227 -3.04 -1.99 -37.14
N SER A 228 -4.10 -1.70 -37.90
CA SER A 228 -3.99 -1.02 -39.20
C SER A 228 -3.59 0.46 -39.04
N PRO A 229 -2.85 1.04 -40.01
CA PRO A 229 -2.55 2.47 -40.05
C PRO A 229 -3.80 3.36 -39.96
N LEU A 230 -4.92 2.95 -40.56
CA LEU A 230 -6.18 3.70 -40.51
C LEU A 230 -6.71 3.82 -39.07
N GLN A 231 -6.68 2.72 -38.31
CA GLN A 231 -7.12 2.72 -36.91
C GLN A 231 -6.22 3.61 -36.04
N ILE A 232 -4.90 3.57 -36.26
CA ILE A 232 -3.94 4.44 -35.56
C ILE A 232 -4.26 5.92 -35.82
N LEU A 233 -4.46 6.29 -37.09
CA LEU A 233 -4.78 7.65 -37.50
C LEU A 233 -6.14 8.12 -36.97
N GLN A 234 -7.08 7.21 -36.72
CA GLN A 234 -8.34 7.53 -36.05
C GLN A 234 -8.11 7.78 -34.56
N ASP A 235 -7.33 6.93 -33.89
CA ASP A 235 -7.19 6.92 -32.44
C ASP A 235 -6.26 8.02 -31.93
N ILE A 236 -5.32 8.52 -32.75
CA ILE A 236 -4.45 9.65 -32.37
C ILE A 236 -5.25 10.89 -31.97
N SER A 237 -6.42 11.10 -32.59
CA SER A 237 -7.31 12.23 -32.27
C SER A 237 -7.85 12.18 -30.83
N LEU A 238 -7.87 11.00 -30.20
CA LEU A 238 -8.27 10.81 -28.80
C LEU A 238 -7.25 11.37 -27.79
N GLY A 239 -6.06 11.75 -28.28
CA GLY A 239 -5.02 12.43 -27.53
C GLY A 239 -5.03 13.96 -27.62
N ASP A 240 -6.00 14.57 -28.31
CA ASP A 240 -6.12 16.03 -28.37
C ASP A 240 -6.38 16.59 -26.95
N PRO A 241 -5.54 17.52 -26.44
CA PRO A 241 -5.73 18.15 -25.13
C PRO A 241 -7.08 18.89 -24.97
N ASN A 242 -7.71 19.29 -26.07
CA ASN A 242 -9.02 19.96 -26.05
C ASN A 242 -10.20 18.98 -26.10
N LEU A 243 -9.94 17.67 -26.26
CA LEU A 243 -10.99 16.66 -26.29
C LEU A 243 -11.58 16.48 -24.88
N SER A 244 -12.91 16.53 -24.79
CA SER A 244 -13.59 16.27 -23.51
C SER A 244 -13.27 14.86 -22.98
N PRO A 245 -13.05 14.68 -21.67
CA PRO A 245 -12.88 13.35 -21.06
C PRO A 245 -14.05 12.40 -21.37
N GLU A 246 -15.26 12.93 -21.55
CA GLU A 246 -16.45 12.16 -21.95
C GLU A 246 -16.28 11.52 -23.32
N ALA A 247 -15.76 12.24 -24.31
CA ALA A 247 -15.54 11.70 -25.66
C ALA A 247 -14.53 10.54 -25.66
N ARG A 248 -13.45 10.62 -24.87
CA ARG A 248 -12.49 9.51 -24.73
C ARG A 248 -13.12 8.31 -24.04
N ARG A 249 -13.94 8.54 -23.02
CA ARG A 249 -14.70 7.48 -22.35
C ARG A 249 -15.72 6.83 -23.30
N ASP A 250 -16.42 7.60 -24.12
CA ASP A 250 -17.34 7.08 -25.12
C ASP A 250 -16.63 6.21 -26.16
N ALA A 251 -15.42 6.59 -26.57
CA ALA A 251 -14.60 5.79 -27.48
C ALA A 251 -14.08 4.47 -26.87
N SER A 252 -14.17 4.30 -25.55
CA SER A 252 -13.76 3.08 -24.83
C SER A 252 -14.82 1.99 -24.78
N VAL A 253 -16.08 2.32 -25.11
CA VAL A 253 -17.18 1.36 -25.12
C VAL A 253 -17.69 1.10 -26.53
N PRO A 254 -18.05 -0.15 -26.88
CA PRO A 254 -18.47 -0.49 -28.24
C PRO A 254 -19.94 -0.15 -28.53
N PHE A 255 -20.69 0.39 -27.56
CA PHE A 255 -22.11 0.70 -27.68
C PHE A 255 -22.43 2.08 -27.10
N ARG A 256 -23.51 2.69 -27.60
CA ARG A 256 -24.04 3.94 -27.05
C ARG A 256 -24.71 3.69 -25.71
N GLY A 257 -24.62 4.66 -24.81
CA GLY A 257 -25.26 4.58 -23.50
C GLY A 257 -25.28 5.93 -22.79
N LEU A 258 -25.80 5.93 -21.57
CA LEU A 258 -25.76 7.08 -20.66
C LEU A 258 -24.84 6.72 -19.49
N TRP A 259 -23.93 7.63 -19.17
CA TRP A 259 -23.06 7.49 -18.01
C TRP A 259 -23.73 8.06 -16.76
N VAL A 260 -23.64 7.33 -15.65
CA VAL A 260 -24.23 7.74 -14.36
C VAL A 260 -23.35 8.76 -13.62
N GLY A 261 -22.10 8.94 -14.03
CA GLY A 261 -21.16 9.87 -13.41
C GLY A 261 -20.18 10.49 -14.41
N ARG A 262 -19.40 11.47 -13.94
CA ARG A 262 -18.31 12.08 -14.73
C ARG A 262 -17.14 11.10 -14.89
N PRO A 263 -16.35 11.18 -15.98
CA PRO A 263 -15.13 10.41 -16.12
C PRO A 263 -14.17 10.74 -14.96
N ALA A 264 -13.64 9.71 -14.30
CA ALA A 264 -12.57 9.87 -13.33
C ALA A 264 -11.23 9.60 -14.02
N PRO A 265 -10.20 10.43 -13.81
CA PRO A 265 -8.88 10.16 -14.36
C PRO A 265 -8.30 8.89 -13.74
N ALA A 266 -7.52 8.16 -14.54
CA ALA A 266 -6.68 7.07 -14.08
C ALA A 266 -5.67 7.58 -13.07
N ARG A 267 -5.31 6.71 -12.13
CA ARG A 267 -4.30 7.00 -11.12
C ARG A 267 -3.11 6.05 -11.32
N PRO A 268 -1.92 6.58 -11.63
CA PRO A 268 -0.70 5.77 -11.75
C PRO A 268 -0.44 4.87 -10.53
N ASN A 269 -0.89 5.29 -9.35
CA ASN A 269 -0.81 4.51 -8.12
C ASN A 269 -1.36 3.08 -8.25
N ARG A 270 -2.42 2.86 -9.04
CA ARG A 270 -2.98 1.52 -9.24
C ARG A 270 -2.01 0.59 -9.96
N VAL A 271 -1.29 1.11 -10.96
CA VAL A 271 -0.27 0.35 -11.70
C VAL A 271 0.88 -0.02 -10.75
N ALA A 272 1.34 0.95 -9.96
CA ALA A 272 2.44 0.73 -9.01
C ALA A 272 2.06 -0.21 -7.86
N SER A 273 0.83 -0.14 -7.36
CA SER A 273 0.31 -1.10 -6.38
C SER A 273 0.28 -2.51 -6.97
N LEU A 274 -0.16 -2.67 -8.22
CA LEU A 274 -0.15 -3.98 -8.89
C LEU A 274 1.29 -4.53 -9.02
N MET A 275 2.26 -3.67 -9.33
CA MET A 275 3.68 -4.05 -9.36
C MET A 275 4.16 -4.50 -7.97
N ALA A 276 3.87 -3.71 -6.93
CA ALA A 276 4.27 -4.03 -5.55
C ALA A 276 3.63 -5.33 -5.04
N ASP A 277 2.37 -5.60 -5.39
CA ASP A 277 1.65 -6.84 -5.04
C ASP A 277 2.27 -8.10 -5.70
N HIS A 278 3.12 -7.91 -6.72
CA HIS A 278 3.87 -8.97 -7.40
C HIS A 278 5.38 -8.90 -7.09
N ASP A 279 5.75 -8.34 -5.94
CA ASP A 279 7.13 -8.18 -5.46
C ASP A 279 8.03 -7.30 -6.35
N GLU A 280 7.46 -6.54 -7.29
CA GLU A 280 8.17 -5.61 -8.18
C GLU A 280 8.16 -4.17 -7.60
N VAL A 281 8.44 -4.06 -6.29
CA VAL A 281 8.43 -2.78 -5.54
C VAL A 281 9.33 -1.70 -6.17
N PRO A 282 10.59 -1.98 -6.56
CA PRO A 282 11.45 -0.98 -7.20
C PRO A 282 10.93 -0.53 -8.58
N LEU A 283 10.20 -1.39 -9.29
CA LEU A 283 9.58 -1.04 -10.56
C LEU A 283 8.40 -0.09 -10.33
N GLY A 284 7.53 -0.39 -9.36
CA GLY A 284 6.42 0.48 -8.96
C GLY A 284 6.90 1.86 -8.50
N ALA A 285 7.94 1.92 -7.66
CA ALA A 285 8.52 3.17 -7.20
C ALA A 285 9.10 4.01 -8.35
N SER A 286 9.83 3.37 -9.28
CA SER A 286 10.40 4.03 -10.47
C SER A 286 9.30 4.55 -11.41
N TYR A 287 8.23 3.78 -11.60
CA TYR A 287 7.08 4.17 -12.42
C TYR A 287 6.41 5.43 -11.87
N LEU A 288 6.13 5.48 -10.56
CA LEU A 288 5.53 6.66 -9.94
C LEU A 288 6.44 7.88 -9.97
N ASN A 289 7.75 7.68 -9.80
CA ASN A 289 8.70 8.78 -9.89
C ASN A 289 8.71 9.40 -11.30
N HIS A 290 8.64 8.56 -12.34
CA HIS A 290 8.50 9.05 -13.71
C HIS A 290 7.16 9.77 -13.93
N CYS A 291 6.05 9.19 -13.49
CA CYS A 291 4.73 9.83 -13.58
C CYS A 291 4.70 11.21 -12.91
N ALA A 292 5.28 11.31 -11.71
CA ALA A 292 5.38 12.57 -10.99
C ALA A 292 6.20 13.61 -11.76
N SER A 293 7.30 13.20 -12.42
CA SER A 293 8.14 14.10 -13.22
C SER A 293 7.41 14.70 -14.42
N LEU A 294 6.49 13.94 -15.04
CA LEU A 294 5.66 14.44 -16.13
C LEU A 294 4.65 15.48 -15.62
N LEU A 295 3.99 15.19 -14.51
CA LEU A 295 2.94 16.04 -13.93
C LEU A 295 3.47 17.32 -13.25
N GLU A 296 4.70 17.33 -12.72
CA GLU A 296 5.34 18.54 -12.16
C GLU A 296 5.53 19.65 -13.19
N SER A 297 5.62 19.29 -14.48
CA SER A 297 5.78 20.26 -15.56
C SER A 297 4.49 21.03 -15.90
N GLU A 298 3.36 20.59 -15.35
CA GLU A 298 2.03 21.11 -15.69
C GLU A 298 1.54 22.16 -14.67
N THR A 299 0.69 23.08 -15.13
CA THR A 299 -0.04 23.95 -14.22
C THR A 299 -1.22 23.19 -13.64
N LEU A 300 -1.13 22.82 -12.36
CA LEU A 300 -2.11 21.96 -11.71
C LEU A 300 -3.17 22.76 -10.95
N ASP A 301 -4.44 22.40 -11.17
CA ASP A 301 -5.55 22.79 -10.32
C ASP A 301 -5.53 22.05 -8.97
N SER A 302 -6.58 22.21 -8.16
CA SER A 302 -6.64 21.56 -6.84
C SER A 302 -6.65 20.03 -6.93
N ASP A 303 -7.33 19.46 -7.92
CA ASP A 303 -7.44 18.00 -8.07
C ASP A 303 -6.15 17.42 -8.63
N GLY A 304 -5.49 18.13 -9.56
CA GLY A 304 -4.16 17.81 -10.07
C GLY A 304 -3.09 17.81 -8.97
N LYS A 305 -3.09 18.83 -8.09
CA LYS A 305 -2.19 18.87 -6.93
C LYS A 305 -2.43 17.69 -5.99
N ARG A 306 -3.69 17.34 -5.73
CA ARG A 306 -4.04 16.18 -4.91
C ARG A 306 -3.60 14.87 -5.56
N ASN A 307 -3.79 14.71 -6.87
CA ASN A 307 -3.32 13.52 -7.59
C ASN A 307 -1.79 13.40 -7.55
N LEU A 308 -1.06 14.48 -7.83
CA LEU A 308 0.40 14.49 -7.76
C LEU A 308 0.90 14.22 -6.33
N GLY A 309 0.25 14.79 -5.32
CA GLY A 309 0.58 14.51 -3.93
C GLY A 309 0.33 13.05 -3.54
N ASP A 310 -0.77 12.45 -3.99
CA ASP A 310 -1.06 11.02 -3.82
C ASP A 310 0.01 10.14 -4.53
N ILE A 311 0.52 10.55 -5.71
CA ILE A 311 1.61 9.85 -6.41
C ILE A 311 2.90 9.90 -5.61
N TYR A 312 3.31 11.07 -5.14
CA TYR A 312 4.51 11.21 -4.31
C TYR A 312 4.39 10.47 -2.98
N TYR A 313 3.20 10.42 -2.39
CA TYR A 313 2.95 9.65 -1.18
C TYR A 313 3.20 8.16 -1.39
N VAL A 314 2.62 7.56 -2.44
CA VAL A 314 2.80 6.13 -2.73
C VAL A 314 4.24 5.84 -3.17
N ALA A 315 4.87 6.70 -3.97
CA ALA A 315 6.28 6.56 -4.32
C ALA A 315 7.17 6.57 -3.08
N GLY A 316 6.90 7.48 -2.15
CA GLY A 316 7.60 7.60 -0.87
C GLY A 316 7.40 6.39 0.03
N LEU A 317 6.19 5.83 0.09
CA LEU A 317 5.92 4.57 0.79
C LEU A 317 6.75 3.41 0.23
N LEU A 318 6.74 3.21 -1.09
CA LEU A 318 7.45 2.10 -1.74
C LEU A 318 8.96 2.22 -1.53
N ASN A 319 9.55 3.40 -1.74
CA ASN A 319 10.97 3.64 -1.48
C ASN A 319 11.32 3.55 0.02
N GLY A 320 10.37 3.87 0.91
CA GLY A 320 10.58 3.80 2.37
C GLY A 320 10.74 2.37 2.91
N LEU A 321 10.37 1.34 2.14
CA LEU A 321 10.55 -0.05 2.49
C LEU A 321 12.03 -0.47 2.51
N GLU A 322 12.84 0.13 1.63
CA GLU A 322 14.27 -0.17 1.53
C GLU A 322 15.12 0.82 2.34
N LYS A 323 16.04 0.29 3.17
CA LYS A 323 16.92 1.12 4.02
C LYS A 323 17.76 2.12 3.21
N THR A 324 18.20 1.73 2.03
CA THR A 324 19.04 2.53 1.11
C THR A 324 18.26 3.66 0.46
N GLN A 325 16.94 3.52 0.29
CA GLN A 325 16.09 4.48 -0.41
C GLN A 325 15.33 5.45 0.52
N ARG A 326 15.54 5.38 1.84
CA ARG A 326 14.87 6.25 2.83
C ARG A 326 15.07 7.75 2.57
N SER A 327 16.22 8.16 2.04
CA SER A 327 16.47 9.57 1.70
C SER A 327 15.60 10.03 0.53
N VAL A 328 15.39 9.18 -0.48
CA VAL A 328 14.47 9.41 -1.60
C VAL A 328 13.03 9.45 -1.10
N ALA A 329 12.65 8.49 -0.25
CA ALA A 329 11.33 8.45 0.38
C ALA A 329 11.00 9.74 1.13
N ILE A 330 11.93 10.25 1.95
CA ILE A 330 11.76 11.52 2.68
C ILE A 330 11.54 12.69 1.71
N LYS A 331 12.29 12.78 0.61
CA LYS A 331 12.10 13.83 -0.40
C LYS A 331 10.72 13.76 -1.05
N GLN A 332 10.29 12.57 -1.45
CA GLN A 332 8.97 12.35 -2.07
C GLN A 332 7.83 12.66 -1.07
N LEU A 333 7.91 12.17 0.16
CA LEU A 333 6.91 12.46 1.21
C LEU A 333 6.88 13.94 1.60
N THR A 334 8.02 14.63 1.58
CA THR A 334 8.09 16.08 1.77
C THR A 334 7.30 16.79 0.66
N ARG A 335 7.53 16.42 -0.60
CA ARG A 335 6.78 16.99 -1.73
C ARG A 335 5.28 16.66 -1.65
N ALA A 336 4.93 15.44 -1.26
CA ALA A 336 3.55 15.04 -1.03
C ALA A 336 2.86 15.90 0.04
N ARG A 337 3.56 16.19 1.16
CA ARG A 337 3.07 17.04 2.26
C ARG A 337 2.88 18.48 1.79
N ASP A 338 3.77 18.99 0.95
CA ASP A 338 3.66 20.36 0.45
C ASP A 338 2.48 20.52 -0.53
N LEU A 339 2.15 19.46 -1.28
CA LEU A 339 0.98 19.41 -2.17
C LEU A 339 -0.34 19.17 -1.41
N ILE A 340 -0.32 18.37 -0.32
CA ILE A 340 -1.49 18.00 0.47
C ILE A 340 -1.20 18.17 1.98
N PRO A 341 -1.09 19.42 2.48
CA PRO A 341 -0.61 19.70 3.84
C PRO A 341 -1.53 19.18 4.96
N GLY A 342 -2.80 18.93 4.65
CA GLY A 342 -3.79 18.41 5.59
C GLY A 342 -3.85 16.88 5.68
N ASP A 343 -3.11 16.14 4.84
CA ASP A 343 -3.17 14.68 4.88
C ASP A 343 -2.30 14.10 6.00
N VAL A 344 -2.97 13.59 7.03
CA VAL A 344 -2.33 12.98 8.20
C VAL A 344 -1.46 11.77 7.82
N ARG A 345 -1.84 11.01 6.79
CA ARG A 345 -1.13 9.78 6.37
C ARG A 345 0.27 10.10 5.87
N ILE A 346 0.42 11.22 5.17
CA ILE A 346 1.71 11.69 4.65
C ILE A 346 2.62 12.10 5.80
N ARG A 347 2.09 12.82 6.79
CA ARG A 347 2.86 13.28 7.96
C ARG A 347 3.33 12.12 8.83
N LEU A 348 2.45 11.13 9.05
CA LEU A 348 2.78 9.91 9.77
C LEU A 348 3.95 9.18 9.11
N GLU A 349 3.85 8.95 7.79
CA GLU A 349 4.90 8.24 7.07
C GLU A 349 6.21 9.05 7.02
N LEU A 350 6.14 10.37 6.78
CA LEU A 350 7.32 11.23 6.81
C LEU A 350 7.99 11.21 8.20
N GLY A 351 7.20 11.27 9.28
CA GLY A 351 7.69 11.15 10.65
C GLY A 351 8.35 9.80 10.91
N ARG A 352 7.74 8.70 10.44
CA ARG A 352 8.32 7.35 10.50
C ARG A 352 9.65 7.26 9.77
N GLN A 353 9.75 7.81 8.56
CA GLN A 353 11.00 7.79 7.79
C GLN A 353 12.09 8.61 8.49
N HIS A 354 11.76 9.80 9.03
CA HIS A 354 12.71 10.57 9.84
C HIS A 354 13.19 9.80 11.08
N PHE A 355 12.29 9.10 11.78
CA PHE A 355 12.66 8.26 12.92
C PHE A 355 13.63 7.14 12.51
N LEU A 356 13.32 6.45 11.42
CA LEU A 356 14.12 5.35 10.89
C LEU A 356 15.51 5.79 10.41
N THR A 357 15.69 7.07 10.05
CA THR A 357 17.00 7.66 9.71
C THR A 357 17.67 8.38 10.88
N GLY A 358 17.12 8.31 12.10
CA GLY A 358 17.68 8.95 13.29
C GLY A 358 17.42 10.46 13.41
N ASN A 359 16.63 11.04 12.51
CA ASN A 359 16.25 12.45 12.51
C ASN A 359 15.09 12.71 13.48
N LEU A 360 15.30 12.40 14.77
CA LEU A 360 14.24 12.31 15.76
C LEU A 360 13.45 13.63 15.93
N LEU A 361 14.11 14.80 15.87
CA LEU A 361 13.45 16.10 15.98
C LEU A 361 12.46 16.35 14.83
N ASN A 362 12.81 15.98 13.60
CA ASN A 362 11.89 16.09 12.46
C ASN A 362 10.74 15.09 12.58
N ALA A 363 11.00 13.89 13.11
CA ALA A 363 9.97 12.90 13.38
C ALA A 363 8.93 13.42 14.38
N GLU A 364 9.37 14.00 15.50
CA GLU A 364 8.48 14.60 16.51
C GLU A 364 7.69 15.77 15.93
N LYS A 365 8.32 16.62 15.12
CA LYS A 365 7.64 17.76 14.48
C LYS A 365 6.48 17.29 13.61
N GLU A 366 6.71 16.32 12.72
CA GLU A 366 5.66 15.81 11.83
C GLU A 366 4.56 15.09 12.60
N MET A 367 4.91 14.26 13.58
CA MET A 367 3.93 13.55 14.41
C MET A 367 3.13 14.50 15.32
N THR A 368 3.72 15.58 15.81
CA THR A 368 3.01 16.60 16.59
C THR A 368 2.00 17.34 15.72
N VAL A 369 2.33 17.66 14.47
CA VAL A 369 1.33 18.25 13.55
C VAL A 369 0.24 17.24 13.22
N ALA A 370 0.59 15.98 12.96
CA ALA A 370 -0.36 14.90 12.72
C ALA A 370 -1.33 14.72 13.91
N ALA A 371 -0.82 14.79 15.16
CA ALA A 371 -1.62 14.72 16.39
C ALA A 371 -2.54 15.94 16.58
N LYS A 372 -2.19 17.11 16.04
CA LYS A 372 -3.07 18.28 16.07
C LYS A 372 -4.25 18.14 15.11
N ILE A 373 -4.04 17.46 13.98
CA ILE A 373 -5.09 17.19 13.00
C ILE A 373 -6.06 16.12 13.55
N ASN A 374 -5.52 15.04 14.12
CA ASN A 374 -6.29 13.93 14.70
C ASN A 374 -5.92 13.72 16.19
N PRO A 375 -6.47 14.53 17.13
CA PRO A 375 -6.06 14.51 18.53
C PRO A 375 -6.44 13.26 19.33
N ASP A 376 -7.39 12.48 18.81
CA ASP A 376 -7.93 11.27 19.45
C ASP A 376 -7.46 9.97 18.79
N ASP A 377 -6.58 10.06 17.78
CA ASP A 377 -5.95 8.88 17.19
C ASP A 377 -4.92 8.29 18.17
N LEU A 378 -5.36 7.29 18.93
CA LEU A 378 -4.54 6.66 19.97
C LEU A 378 -3.30 5.95 19.41
N ALA A 379 -3.34 5.43 18.18
CA ALA A 379 -2.19 4.80 17.55
C ALA A 379 -1.12 5.84 17.23
N LEU A 380 -1.54 6.98 16.68
CA LEU A 380 -0.68 8.13 16.45
C LEU A 380 -0.08 8.67 17.76
N LEU A 381 -0.88 8.76 18.82
CA LEU A 381 -0.38 9.19 20.14
C LEU A 381 0.66 8.22 20.71
N MET A 382 0.48 6.91 20.55
CA MET A 382 1.50 5.92 20.93
C MET A 382 2.83 6.19 20.22
N ASP A 383 2.81 6.42 18.90
CA ASP A 383 4.01 6.71 18.12
C ASP A 383 4.66 8.03 18.53
N LEU A 384 3.88 9.10 18.72
CA LEU A 384 4.37 10.39 19.20
C LEU A 384 5.00 10.27 20.60
N GLY A 385 4.37 9.52 21.50
CA GLY A 385 4.89 9.22 22.83
C GLY A 385 6.24 8.52 22.74
N LEU A 386 6.38 7.53 21.85
CA LEU A 386 7.65 6.84 21.60
C LEU A 386 8.72 7.80 21.07
N MET A 387 8.38 8.68 20.13
CA MET A 387 9.34 9.67 19.60
C MET A 387 9.86 10.59 20.70
N ARG A 388 8.96 11.16 21.50
CA ARG A 388 9.33 12.06 22.62
C ARG A 388 10.20 11.36 23.65
N PHE A 389 9.90 10.10 23.98
CA PHE A 389 10.75 9.30 24.86
C PHE A 389 12.17 9.13 24.29
N ARG A 390 12.29 8.88 22.98
CA ARG A 390 13.59 8.66 22.32
C ARG A 390 14.42 9.94 22.19
N ILE A 391 13.79 11.11 22.16
CA ILE A 391 14.45 12.43 22.15
C ILE A 391 14.87 12.86 23.56
N GLY A 392 14.29 12.24 24.60
CA GLY A 392 14.55 12.58 26.00
C GLY A 392 13.50 13.49 26.64
N GLU A 393 12.42 13.78 25.94
CA GLU A 393 11.29 14.57 26.46
C GLU A 393 10.35 13.69 27.30
N PHE A 394 10.87 13.13 28.40
CA PHE A 394 10.15 12.14 29.21
C PHE A 394 8.83 12.68 29.79
N GLN A 395 8.80 13.95 30.21
CA GLN A 395 7.58 14.56 30.74
C GLN A 395 6.50 14.70 29.65
N ARG A 396 6.86 15.18 28.45
CA ARG A 396 5.91 15.30 27.31
C ARG A 396 5.48 13.93 26.75
N SER A 397 6.33 12.91 26.86
CA SER A 397 5.99 11.53 26.50
C SER A 397 5.06 10.91 27.55
N HIS A 398 5.34 11.10 28.84
CA HIS A 398 4.47 10.70 29.95
C HIS A 398 3.05 11.24 29.79
N GLU A 399 2.88 12.53 29.48
CA GLU A 399 1.57 13.15 29.26
C GLU A 399 0.78 12.46 28.14
N VAL A 400 1.45 12.14 27.03
CA VAL A 400 0.83 11.44 25.89
C VAL A 400 0.45 10.01 26.27
N TYR A 401 1.36 9.24 26.86
CA TYR A 401 1.06 7.87 27.28
C TYR A 401 0.04 7.80 28.41
N SER A 402 -0.03 8.81 29.28
CA SER A 402 -1.07 8.92 30.31
C SER A 402 -2.46 9.04 29.68
N ARG A 403 -2.61 9.91 28.67
CA ARG A 403 -3.86 10.03 27.89
C ARG A 403 -4.23 8.70 27.22
N VAL A 404 -3.26 8.03 26.58
CA VAL A 404 -3.51 6.74 25.93
C VAL A 404 -3.91 5.66 26.96
N ALA A 405 -3.22 5.58 28.11
CA ALA A 405 -3.53 4.62 29.17
C ALA A 405 -4.91 4.87 29.79
N GLN A 406 -5.31 6.14 29.96
CA GLN A 406 -6.66 6.50 30.41
C GLN A 406 -7.73 6.06 29.40
N ALA A 407 -7.51 6.31 28.11
CA ALA A 407 -8.44 5.91 27.05
C ALA A 407 -8.46 4.38 26.82
N THR A 408 -7.34 3.69 27.11
CA THR A 408 -7.19 2.25 26.93
C THR A 408 -6.62 1.54 28.16
N PRO A 409 -7.38 1.41 29.26
CA PRO A 409 -6.87 0.85 30.54
C PRO A 409 -6.41 -0.63 30.46
N ARG A 410 -6.75 -1.33 29.37
CA ARG A 410 -6.34 -2.72 29.11
C ARG A 410 -5.14 -2.83 28.16
N ASN A 411 -4.64 -1.74 27.62
CA ASN A 411 -3.50 -1.74 26.72
C ASN A 411 -2.19 -1.86 27.51
N GLY A 412 -1.69 -3.09 27.64
CA GLY A 412 -0.45 -3.37 28.37
C GLY A 412 0.79 -2.69 27.76
N MET A 413 0.80 -2.42 26.45
CA MET A 413 1.91 -1.69 25.81
C MET A 413 1.93 -0.22 26.21
N ALA A 414 0.77 0.44 26.29
CA ALA A 414 0.68 1.82 26.76
C ALA A 414 1.16 1.94 28.22
N LEU A 415 0.75 1.02 29.10
CA LEU A 415 1.19 0.96 30.50
C LEU A 415 2.70 0.72 30.62
N TYR A 416 3.26 -0.15 29.77
CA TYR A 416 4.71 -0.38 29.71
C TYR A 416 5.48 0.88 29.30
N HIS A 417 5.00 1.61 28.29
CA HIS A 417 5.65 2.85 27.87
C HIS A 417 5.47 3.98 28.89
N LEU A 418 4.34 4.04 29.60
CA LEU A 418 4.14 4.94 30.72
C LEU A 418 5.13 4.64 31.84
N ALA A 419 5.27 3.37 32.23
CA ALA A 419 6.25 2.94 33.24
C ALA A 419 7.69 3.30 32.85
N ASN A 420 8.08 3.12 31.58
CA ASN A 420 9.40 3.54 31.11
C ASN A 420 9.64 5.04 31.29
N ASN A 421 8.61 5.88 31.05
CA ASN A 421 8.70 7.32 31.28
C ASN A 421 8.83 7.65 32.76
N GLU A 422 8.03 7.01 33.60
CA GLU A 422 8.06 7.18 35.06
C GLU A 422 9.43 6.81 35.64
N VAL A 423 10.07 5.75 35.13
CA VAL A 423 11.46 5.41 35.46
C VAL A 423 12.41 6.58 35.14
N ARG A 424 12.29 7.18 33.96
CA ARG A 424 13.15 8.31 33.54
C ARG A 424 12.84 9.61 34.28
N LEU A 425 11.68 9.71 34.92
CA LEU A 425 11.25 10.84 35.74
C LEU A 425 11.47 10.60 37.25
N GLY A 426 12.06 9.47 37.65
CA GLY A 426 12.27 9.11 39.06
C GLY A 426 11.01 8.66 39.82
N ARG A 427 9.87 8.49 39.13
CA ARG A 427 8.58 8.05 39.69
C ARG A 427 8.52 6.51 39.78
N LEU A 428 9.44 5.94 40.55
CA LEU A 428 9.65 4.50 40.61
C LEU A 428 8.50 3.69 41.22
N PRO A 429 7.81 4.15 42.28
CA PRO A 429 6.62 3.44 42.79
C PRO A 429 5.53 3.28 41.72
N GLU A 430 5.25 4.34 40.96
CA GLU A 430 4.29 4.35 39.87
C GLU A 430 4.73 3.41 38.73
N ALA A 431 6.01 3.49 38.35
CA ALA A 431 6.58 2.63 37.31
C ALA A 431 6.43 1.14 37.65
N ILE A 432 6.72 0.74 38.90
CA ILE A 432 6.56 -0.64 39.37
C ILE A 432 5.10 -1.08 39.25
N GLY A 433 4.15 -0.24 39.68
CA GLY A 433 2.72 -0.50 39.54
C GLY A 433 2.31 -0.69 38.08
N ASN A 434 2.74 0.21 37.19
CA ASN A 434 2.43 0.14 35.77
C ASN A 434 3.09 -1.04 35.05
N TYR A 435 4.32 -1.42 35.41
CA TYR A 435 4.93 -2.66 34.89
C TYR A 435 4.17 -3.91 35.32
N ARG A 436 3.76 -4.01 36.58
CA ARG A 436 2.95 -5.15 37.07
C ARG A 436 1.59 -5.22 36.35
N ASN A 437 0.93 -4.08 36.16
CA ASN A 437 -0.31 -4.01 35.40
C ASN A 437 -0.09 -4.40 33.93
N ALA A 438 0.97 -3.90 33.29
CA ALA A 438 1.33 -4.26 31.92
C ALA A 438 1.55 -5.77 31.76
N LEU A 439 2.28 -6.41 32.70
CA LEU A 439 2.53 -7.85 32.70
C LEU A 439 1.29 -8.68 33.01
N THR A 440 0.31 -8.13 33.74
CA THR A 440 -0.98 -8.78 33.92
C THR A 440 -1.79 -8.82 32.62
N ARG A 441 -1.65 -7.81 31.75
CA ARG A 441 -2.34 -7.74 30.45
C ARG A 441 -1.58 -8.46 29.34
N VAL A 442 -0.25 -8.38 29.35
CA VAL A 442 0.65 -8.99 28.38
C VAL A 442 1.74 -9.79 29.14
N PRO A 443 1.44 -11.02 29.60
CA PRO A 443 2.37 -11.82 30.40
C PRO A 443 3.71 -12.12 29.72
N ASN A 444 3.73 -12.09 28.38
CA ASN A 444 4.90 -12.39 27.57
C ASN A 444 5.77 -11.16 27.23
N LEU A 445 5.50 -9.99 27.82
CA LEU A 445 6.25 -8.76 27.59
C LEU A 445 7.60 -8.78 28.33
N SER A 446 8.56 -9.51 27.77
CA SER A 446 9.84 -9.81 28.42
C SER A 446 10.68 -8.57 28.74
N GLN A 447 10.57 -7.50 27.96
CA GLN A 447 11.23 -6.22 28.21
C GLN A 447 10.68 -5.54 29.48
N ALA A 448 9.35 -5.50 29.64
CA ALA A 448 8.72 -4.97 30.85
C ALA A 448 9.10 -5.79 32.09
N ALA A 449 9.12 -7.12 31.95
CA ALA A 449 9.54 -8.01 33.02
C ALA A 449 11.00 -7.77 33.45
N ASN A 450 11.91 -7.59 32.50
CA ASN A 450 13.31 -7.31 32.82
C ASN A 450 13.49 -5.93 33.46
N ASN A 451 12.81 -4.90 32.95
CA ASN A 451 12.89 -3.55 33.52
C ASN A 451 12.35 -3.51 34.96
N LEU A 452 11.23 -4.20 35.22
CA LEU A 452 10.70 -4.38 36.56
C LEU A 452 11.70 -5.11 37.46
N ALA A 453 12.24 -6.25 37.00
CA ALA A 453 13.20 -7.04 37.77
C ALA A 453 14.49 -6.27 38.07
N TRP A 454 14.96 -5.42 37.16
CA TRP A 454 16.12 -4.57 37.39
C TRP A 454 15.89 -3.62 38.57
N ILE A 455 14.73 -2.93 38.62
CA ILE A 455 14.37 -2.06 39.74
C ILE A 455 14.29 -2.88 41.02
N LEU A 456 13.51 -3.97 41.02
CA LEU A 456 13.29 -4.82 42.19
C LEU A 456 14.58 -5.50 42.70
N ALA A 457 15.58 -5.73 41.85
CA ALA A 457 16.86 -6.33 42.27
C ALA A 457 17.84 -5.29 42.83
N SER A 458 17.92 -4.12 42.21
CA SER A 458 19.03 -3.18 42.37
C SER A 458 18.72 -1.92 43.19
N HIS A 459 17.45 -1.61 43.44
CA HIS A 459 17.08 -0.34 44.09
C HIS A 459 17.67 -0.21 45.52
N PRO A 460 18.18 0.97 45.92
CA PRO A 460 18.77 1.16 47.25
C PRO A 460 17.74 1.14 48.38
N ASP A 461 16.57 1.77 48.17
CA ASP A 461 15.44 1.70 49.10
C ASP A 461 14.87 0.28 49.17
N GLU A 462 14.81 -0.27 50.37
CA GLU A 462 14.30 -1.60 50.65
C GLU A 462 12.79 -1.74 50.39
N ASN A 463 12.04 -0.64 50.48
CA ASN A 463 10.59 -0.65 50.21
C ASN A 463 10.27 -0.87 48.72
N LEU A 464 11.19 -0.46 47.83
CA LEU A 464 11.07 -0.63 46.38
C LEU A 464 11.87 -1.83 45.86
N ARG A 465 12.73 -2.41 46.70
CA ARG A 465 13.57 -3.56 46.36
C ARG A 465 12.92 -4.86 46.82
N SER A 466 12.80 -5.82 45.92
CA SER A 466 12.32 -7.17 46.18
C SER A 466 13.17 -8.19 45.39
N PRO A 467 14.34 -8.58 45.92
CA PRO A 467 15.28 -9.42 45.17
C PRO A 467 14.73 -10.84 44.92
N LYS A 468 13.84 -11.31 45.80
CA LYS A 468 13.12 -12.58 45.63
C LYS A 468 12.20 -12.55 44.41
N GLU A 469 11.35 -11.52 44.30
CA GLU A 469 10.45 -11.35 43.14
C GLU A 469 11.27 -11.14 41.84
N ALA A 470 12.33 -10.34 41.90
CA ALA A 470 13.24 -10.15 40.77
C ALA A 470 13.88 -11.46 40.31
N LEU A 471 14.27 -12.34 41.26
CA LEU A 471 14.84 -13.64 40.95
C LEU A 471 13.82 -14.55 40.24
N GLU A 472 12.58 -14.61 40.72
CA GLU A 472 11.51 -15.39 40.07
C GLU A 472 11.26 -14.93 38.63
N ILE A 473 11.20 -13.61 38.41
CA ILE A 473 11.02 -13.02 37.08
C ILE A 473 12.21 -13.37 36.17
N THR A 474 13.44 -13.14 36.64
CA THR A 474 14.65 -13.35 35.83
C THR A 474 14.90 -14.83 35.54
N THR A 475 14.63 -15.75 36.48
CA THR A 475 14.68 -17.20 36.24
C THR A 475 13.74 -17.60 35.10
N ARG A 476 12.53 -17.05 35.05
CA ARG A 476 11.59 -17.30 33.94
C ARG A 476 12.09 -16.73 32.61
N LEU A 477 12.68 -15.54 32.60
CA LEU A 477 13.26 -14.92 31.41
C LEU A 477 14.48 -15.69 30.87
N CYS A 478 15.39 -16.08 31.75
CA CYS A 478 16.55 -16.90 31.45
C CYS A 478 16.13 -18.26 30.87
N ARG A 479 15.18 -18.95 31.52
CA ARG A 479 14.58 -20.20 31.00
C ARG A 479 13.94 -20.02 29.61
N LYS A 480 13.14 -18.97 29.42
CA LYS A 480 12.47 -18.67 28.14
C LYS A 480 13.46 -18.47 26.99
N THR A 481 14.62 -17.88 27.28
CA THR A 481 15.67 -17.63 26.27
C THR A 481 16.71 -18.75 26.19
N GLY A 482 16.62 -19.79 27.03
CA GLY A 482 17.66 -20.81 27.16
C GLY A 482 19.01 -20.22 27.54
N ASN A 483 19.03 -19.19 28.39
CA ASN A 483 20.23 -18.43 28.79
C ASN A 483 20.99 -17.80 27.62
N LYS A 484 20.29 -17.37 26.57
CA LYS A 484 20.91 -16.73 25.39
C LYS A 484 20.76 -15.20 25.34
N SER A 485 20.15 -14.59 26.36
CA SER A 485 20.03 -13.13 26.45
C SER A 485 21.01 -12.57 27.49
N PRO A 486 22.08 -11.86 27.09
CA PRO A 486 23.02 -11.26 28.04
C PRO A 486 22.34 -10.26 28.98
N LEU A 487 21.32 -9.53 28.49
CA LEU A 487 20.56 -8.57 29.29
C LEU A 487 19.82 -9.24 30.47
N TYR A 488 19.20 -10.40 30.20
CA TYR A 488 18.42 -11.11 31.22
C TYR A 488 19.35 -11.81 32.21
N LEU A 489 20.48 -12.36 31.75
CA LEU A 489 21.49 -12.96 32.60
C LEU A 489 22.17 -11.95 33.52
N ASP A 490 22.45 -10.75 33.02
CA ASP A 490 23.00 -9.67 33.85
C ASP A 490 22.02 -9.25 34.96
N THR A 491 20.76 -9.01 34.60
CA THR A 491 19.71 -8.70 35.60
C THR A 491 19.51 -9.85 36.59
N HIS A 492 19.61 -11.10 36.13
CA HIS A 492 19.57 -12.29 36.97
C HIS A 492 20.73 -12.33 37.96
N SER A 493 21.95 -12.00 37.53
CA SER A 493 23.12 -11.93 38.40
C SER A 493 22.93 -10.92 39.54
N ILE A 494 22.30 -9.78 39.24
CA ILE A 494 22.02 -8.74 40.24
C ILE A 494 21.00 -9.27 41.26
N ALA A 495 19.94 -9.96 40.81
CA ALA A 495 18.94 -10.55 41.71
C ALA A 495 19.57 -11.62 42.62
N LEU A 496 20.44 -12.49 42.08
CA LEU A 496 21.15 -13.53 42.83
C LEU A 496 22.08 -12.94 43.89
N ALA A 497 22.93 -11.97 43.52
CA ALA A 497 23.83 -11.31 44.46
C ALA A 497 23.07 -10.64 45.61
N ASN A 498 21.89 -10.10 45.31
CA ASN A 498 21.01 -9.47 46.29
C ASN A 498 20.22 -10.42 47.19
N MET A 499 20.22 -11.71 46.85
CA MET A 499 19.78 -12.80 47.71
C MET A 499 20.96 -13.44 48.48
N GLY A 500 22.18 -12.89 48.38
CA GLY A 500 23.40 -13.45 48.98
C GLY A 500 23.99 -14.64 48.21
N LYS A 501 23.45 -14.98 47.03
CA LYS A 501 23.89 -16.11 46.19
C LYS A 501 25.03 -15.67 45.25
N PHE A 502 26.17 -15.29 45.83
CA PHE A 502 27.27 -14.67 45.08
C PHE A 502 27.92 -15.60 44.05
N GLU A 503 28.09 -16.89 44.36
CA GLU A 503 28.66 -17.86 43.42
C GLU A 503 27.80 -18.02 42.16
N GLU A 504 26.48 -18.19 42.33
CA GLU A 504 25.53 -18.26 41.22
C GLU A 504 25.52 -16.93 40.42
N ALA A 505 25.61 -15.79 41.11
CA ALA A 505 25.66 -14.48 40.47
C ALA A 505 26.90 -14.31 39.59
N ILE A 506 28.08 -14.75 40.04
CA ILE A 506 29.33 -14.72 39.27
C ILE A 506 29.19 -15.57 38.00
N VAL A 507 28.61 -16.76 38.09
CA VAL A 507 28.37 -17.62 36.92
C VAL A 507 27.44 -16.93 35.92
N ALA A 508 26.32 -16.38 36.37
CA ALA A 508 25.36 -15.71 35.50
C ALA A 508 25.96 -14.46 34.82
N ALA A 509 26.72 -13.65 35.55
CA ALA A 509 27.42 -12.49 35.01
C ALA A 509 28.52 -12.87 34.00
N GLY A 510 29.27 -13.95 34.28
CA GLY A 510 30.26 -14.51 33.35
C GLY A 510 29.62 -14.99 32.04
N GLN A 511 28.49 -15.69 32.12
CA GLN A 511 27.70 -16.10 30.95
C GLN A 511 27.19 -14.90 30.15
N ALA A 512 26.71 -13.85 30.82
CA ALA A 512 26.27 -12.63 30.16
C ALA A 512 27.41 -11.98 29.36
N ILE A 513 28.60 -11.85 29.95
CA ILE A 513 29.80 -11.31 29.27
C ILE A 513 30.18 -12.14 28.04
N ALA A 514 30.15 -13.47 28.15
CA ALA A 514 30.51 -14.37 27.05
C ALA A 514 29.58 -14.26 25.82
N LEU A 515 28.36 -13.78 25.99
CA LEU A 515 27.37 -13.59 24.92
C LEU A 515 27.41 -12.20 24.28
N ILE A 516 28.10 -11.23 24.90
CA ILE A 516 28.18 -9.86 24.38
C ILE A 516 29.29 -9.80 23.31
N PRO A 517 29.04 -9.25 22.11
CA PRO A 517 30.09 -9.06 21.11
C PRO A 517 31.24 -8.20 21.66
N ALA A 518 32.49 -8.63 21.43
CA ALA A 518 33.69 -8.02 22.01
C ALA A 518 33.83 -6.51 21.72
N GLN A 519 33.24 -6.02 20.63
CA GLN A 519 33.22 -4.60 20.28
C GLN A 519 32.36 -3.74 21.22
N ASN A 520 31.40 -4.33 21.95
CA ASN A 520 30.56 -3.60 22.91
C ASN A 520 31.24 -3.52 24.29
N LYS A 521 32.41 -2.89 24.33
CA LYS A 521 33.21 -2.69 25.56
C LYS A 521 32.42 -2.08 26.72
N PRO A 522 31.57 -1.04 26.52
CA PRO A 522 30.83 -0.43 27.62
C PRO A 522 29.89 -1.42 28.35
N ALA A 523 29.20 -2.28 27.60
CA ALA A 523 28.31 -3.27 28.21
C ALA A 523 29.08 -4.32 29.02
N ILE A 524 30.19 -4.82 28.47
CA ILE A 524 31.06 -5.79 29.16
C ILE A 524 31.62 -5.19 30.46
N GLU A 525 32.10 -3.94 30.40
CA GLU A 525 32.74 -3.30 31.56
C GLU A 525 31.74 -2.98 32.68
N GLY A 526 30.49 -2.64 32.32
CA GLY A 526 29.41 -2.50 33.29
C GLY A 526 29.17 -3.79 34.09
N ILE A 527 29.14 -4.94 33.41
CA ILE A 527 28.95 -6.24 34.07
C ILE A 527 30.20 -6.63 34.88
N ARG A 528 31.41 -6.38 34.37
CA ARG A 528 32.66 -6.64 35.11
C ARG A 528 32.75 -5.85 36.42
N SER A 529 32.31 -4.59 36.39
CA SER A 529 32.24 -3.76 37.59
C SER A 529 31.32 -4.37 38.66
N ARG A 530 30.16 -4.92 38.25
CA ARG A 530 29.26 -5.66 39.14
C ARG A 530 29.88 -6.97 39.63
N LEU A 531 30.52 -7.72 38.74
CA LEU A 531 31.18 -9.00 39.06
C LEU A 531 32.32 -8.81 40.09
N ALA A 532 33.06 -7.70 40.01
CA ALA A 532 34.07 -7.35 41.01
C ALA A 532 33.47 -7.17 42.41
N LEU A 533 32.27 -6.58 42.52
CA LEU A 533 31.56 -6.49 43.80
C LEU A 533 31.18 -7.88 44.33
N TYR A 534 30.64 -8.74 43.44
CA TYR A 534 30.21 -10.09 43.81
C TYR A 534 31.37 -10.94 44.36
N ASN A 535 32.57 -10.82 43.77
CA ASN A 535 33.79 -11.49 44.25
C ASN A 535 34.20 -11.06 45.67
N THR A 536 33.77 -9.89 46.12
CA THR A 536 34.01 -9.39 47.48
C THR A 536 32.83 -9.59 48.43
N GLY A 537 31.82 -10.37 48.01
CA GLY A 537 30.59 -10.60 48.80
C GLY A 537 29.69 -9.38 48.92
N LYS A 538 29.82 -8.40 48.01
CA LYS A 538 29.01 -7.17 48.01
C LYS A 538 27.99 -7.20 46.86
N PRO A 539 26.70 -6.94 47.12
CA PRO A 539 25.73 -6.82 46.05
C PRO A 539 25.83 -5.48 45.32
N TYR A 540 25.37 -5.45 44.07
CA TYR A 540 25.21 -4.20 43.32
C TYR A 540 23.89 -3.50 43.68
N ARG A 541 23.98 -2.17 43.84
CA ARG A 541 22.88 -1.24 44.07
C ARG A 541 22.97 -0.13 43.03
N GLU A 542 21.90 0.13 42.31
CA GLU A 542 21.85 1.21 41.32
C GLU A 542 21.61 2.53 42.05
N MET A 543 22.57 3.44 42.01
CA MET A 543 22.48 4.76 42.68
C MET A 543 21.98 5.85 41.74
N GLY A 544 21.83 5.56 40.44
CA GLY A 544 21.38 6.49 39.42
C GLY A 544 19.89 6.82 39.44
N TRP A 545 19.09 6.20 40.33
CA TRP A 545 17.66 6.46 40.45
C TRP A 545 17.32 7.86 40.98
N SER A 546 18.23 8.50 41.70
CA SER A 546 18.01 9.74 42.46
C SER A 546 18.60 11.00 41.81
N ARG A 547 18.80 11.00 40.48
CA ARG A 547 19.33 12.16 39.73
C ARG A 547 18.30 12.77 38.79
#